data_AF-D4XII9-F1
#
_entry.id   AF-D4XII9-F1
#
_cell.length_a   1.000
_cell.length_b   1.000
_cell.length_c   1.000
_cell.angle_alpha   90.00
_cell.angle_beta   90.00
_cell.angle_gamma   90.00
#
_symmetry.space_group_name_H-M   'P 1'
#
loop_
_entity.id
_entity.type
_entity.pdbx_description
1 polymer ?
#
loop_
_entity_poly.entity_id
_entity_poly.type
_entity_poly.pdbx_seq_one_letter_code
_entity_poly.pdbx_strand_id
1 'polypeptide(L)'
;MNFTVIGDEDAEFAGGSYVLVQKYLHDMAAWNALSVESQEGVIGRHKLSNVELDDDIKPASSHSALTTLEEDGKEIKILRDNMPFGRAGMGEFGTYFIGYARSPAPIEQMLENMFVGRPVGNYDRLLDYSRAVTGSLFFVPSADLLEELASRPAVAAVAQDSGAPLAAAAGDPLSASAPVQS
;
A
#
# COMPACT_ATOMS: atom_id res chain seq x y z
N MET A 1 1.06 5.80 20.58
CA MET A 1 1.23 7.08 19.84
C MET A 1 2.59 7.19 19.15
N ASN A 2 3.65 6.51 19.62
CA ASN A 2 5.00 6.59 19.05
C ASN A 2 5.20 6.09 17.60
N PHE A 3 4.22 5.41 17.00
CA PHE A 3 4.37 4.86 15.64
C PHE A 3 3.63 5.67 14.57
N THR A 4 2.77 6.60 14.98
CA THR A 4 1.84 7.30 14.07
C THR A 4 2.17 8.78 13.92
N VAL A 5 2.74 9.40 14.96
CA VAL A 5 3.04 10.83 14.99
C VAL A 5 4.53 11.03 14.84
N ILE A 6 4.92 11.96 13.96
CA ILE A 6 6.31 12.38 13.75
C ILE A 6 6.82 13.07 15.02
N GLY A 7 8.01 12.65 15.47
CA GLY A 7 8.71 13.22 16.62
C GLY A 7 9.95 14.03 16.23
N ASP A 8 10.92 14.05 17.14
CA ASP A 8 12.16 14.82 16.99
C ASP A 8 13.06 14.35 15.84
N GLU A 9 12.78 13.18 15.26
CA GLU A 9 13.44 12.71 14.04
C GLU A 9 13.23 13.65 12.84
N ASP A 10 12.14 14.43 12.85
CA ASP A 10 11.83 15.44 11.85
C ASP A 10 11.08 16.61 12.50
N ALA A 11 11.84 17.40 13.27
CA ALA A 11 11.30 18.44 14.16
C ALA A 11 10.46 19.52 13.45
N GLU A 12 10.70 19.79 12.16
CA GLU A 12 9.90 20.75 11.37
C GLU A 12 8.47 20.25 11.15
N PHE A 13 8.28 18.94 11.07
CA PHE A 13 6.99 18.29 10.82
C PHE A 13 6.45 17.54 12.04
N ALA A 14 7.05 17.76 13.21
CA ALA A 14 6.63 17.13 14.47
C ALA A 14 5.14 17.40 14.75
N GLY A 15 4.45 16.35 15.25
CA GLY A 15 2.99 16.37 15.40
C GLY A 15 2.22 16.04 14.12
N GLY A 16 2.89 15.92 12.97
CA GLY A 16 2.32 15.41 11.72
C GLY A 16 2.31 13.88 11.63
N SER A 17 1.84 13.36 10.49
CA SER A 17 1.76 11.94 10.17
C SER A 17 1.78 11.72 8.66
N TYR A 18 1.99 10.48 8.23
CA TYR A 18 1.76 10.04 6.86
C TYR A 18 0.52 9.15 6.83
N VAL A 19 -0.35 9.35 5.84
CA VAL A 19 -1.54 8.53 5.63
C VAL A 19 -1.54 7.94 4.22
N LEU A 20 -1.69 6.62 4.13
CA LEU A 20 -1.88 5.91 2.88
C LEU A 20 -3.32 5.39 2.80
N VAL A 21 -3.98 5.65 1.68
CA VAL A 21 -5.35 5.20 1.40
C VAL A 21 -5.39 4.33 0.15
N GLN A 22 -6.18 3.26 0.23
CA GLN A 22 -6.44 2.37 -0.89
C GLN A 22 -7.89 1.90 -0.86
N LYS A 23 -8.59 2.04 -1.99
CA LYS A 23 -9.92 1.47 -2.17
C LYS A 23 -9.76 0.05 -2.73
N TYR A 24 -10.20 -0.95 -1.97
CA TYR A 24 -10.26 -2.34 -2.43
C TYR A 24 -11.68 -2.73 -2.81
N LEU A 25 -11.85 -3.40 -3.94
CA LEU A 25 -13.08 -4.07 -4.35
C LEU A 25 -12.89 -5.58 -4.26
N HIS A 26 -13.88 -6.28 -3.72
CA HIS A 26 -13.79 -7.69 -3.38
C HIS A 26 -14.62 -8.57 -4.31
N ASP A 27 -14.03 -9.70 -4.74
CA ASP A 27 -14.79 -10.81 -5.32
C ASP A 27 -15.41 -11.66 -4.20
N MET A 28 -16.59 -11.24 -3.73
CA MET A 28 -17.30 -11.93 -2.67
C MET A 28 -17.81 -13.31 -3.08
N ALA A 29 -18.00 -13.57 -4.38
CA ALA A 29 -18.44 -14.89 -4.84
C ALA A 29 -17.29 -15.90 -4.72
N ALA A 30 -16.10 -15.55 -5.19
CA ALA A 30 -14.90 -16.36 -5.03
C ALA A 30 -14.53 -16.53 -3.55
N TRP A 31 -14.59 -15.44 -2.77
CA TRP A 31 -14.30 -15.50 -1.32
C TRP A 31 -15.22 -16.45 -0.57
N ASN A 32 -16.54 -16.38 -0.82
CA ASN A 32 -17.52 -17.21 -0.13
C ASN A 32 -17.56 -18.67 -0.61
N ALA A 33 -16.91 -18.99 -1.74
CA ALA A 33 -16.74 -20.36 -2.20
C ALA A 33 -15.67 -21.12 -1.40
N LEU A 34 -14.79 -20.40 -0.69
CA LEU A 34 -13.79 -21.00 0.19
C LEU A 34 -14.40 -21.62 1.44
N SER A 35 -13.79 -22.69 1.94
CA SER A 35 -14.07 -23.17 3.30
C SER A 35 -13.60 -22.14 4.33
N VAL A 36 -14.13 -22.24 5.57
CA VAL A 36 -13.71 -21.34 6.65
C VAL A 36 -12.22 -21.47 6.92
N GLU A 37 -11.70 -22.68 6.96
CA GLU A 37 -10.27 -22.98 7.19
C GLU A 37 -9.40 -22.36 6.10
N SER A 38 -9.86 -22.36 4.85
CA SER A 38 -9.16 -21.72 3.74
C SER A 38 -9.14 -20.20 3.91
N GLN A 39 -10.26 -19.58 4.31
CA GLN A 39 -10.31 -18.14 4.60
C GLN A 39 -9.41 -17.77 5.79
N GLU A 40 -9.41 -18.59 6.84
CA GLU A 40 -8.53 -18.41 8.01
C GLU A 40 -7.06 -18.50 7.60
N GLY A 41 -6.69 -19.42 6.70
CA GLY A 41 -5.34 -19.51 6.13
C GLY A 41 -4.95 -18.30 5.28
N VAL A 42 -5.89 -17.70 4.54
CA VAL A 42 -5.66 -16.46 3.78
C VAL A 42 -5.43 -15.26 4.72
N ILE A 43 -6.23 -15.13 5.78
CA ILE A 43 -6.13 -14.00 6.72
C ILE A 43 -4.99 -14.20 7.75
N GLY A 44 -4.75 -15.44 8.16
CA GLY A 44 -3.84 -15.82 9.24
C GLY A 44 -4.46 -15.73 10.64
N ARG A 45 -5.80 -15.73 10.74
CA ARG A 45 -6.56 -15.67 12.01
C ARG A 45 -7.84 -16.49 11.91
N HIS A 46 -8.30 -17.02 13.05
CA HIS A 46 -9.60 -17.67 13.16
C HIS A 46 -10.75 -16.69 12.94
N LYS A 47 -11.74 -17.09 12.14
CA LYS A 47 -12.78 -16.21 11.61
C LYS A 47 -13.74 -15.71 12.69
N LEU A 48 -14.15 -16.59 13.61
CA LEU A 48 -15.12 -16.25 14.65
C LEU A 48 -14.47 -15.65 15.89
N SER A 49 -13.40 -16.27 16.39
CA SER A 49 -12.72 -15.84 17.63
C SER A 49 -11.75 -14.68 17.40
N ASN A 50 -11.37 -14.41 16.15
CA ASN A 50 -10.33 -13.46 15.78
C ASN A 50 -8.98 -13.75 16.48
N VAL A 51 -8.75 -14.99 16.91
CA VAL A 51 -7.48 -15.42 17.49
C VAL A 51 -6.49 -15.67 16.36
N GLU A 52 -5.23 -15.28 16.56
CA GLU A 52 -4.19 -15.51 15.56
C GLU A 52 -3.92 -17.01 15.41
N LEU A 53 -3.65 -17.46 14.18
CA LEU A 53 -3.23 -18.84 13.98
C LEU A 53 -1.85 -19.07 14.61
N ASP A 54 -1.62 -20.29 15.11
CA ASP A 54 -0.32 -20.70 15.60
C ASP A 54 0.70 -20.72 14.45
N ASP A 55 1.97 -20.45 14.76
CA ASP A 55 3.02 -20.26 13.74
C ASP A 55 3.32 -21.55 12.93
N ASP A 56 2.99 -22.72 13.46
CA ASP A 56 3.15 -24.01 12.78
C ASP A 56 2.09 -24.28 11.71
N ILE A 57 0.91 -23.64 11.82
CA ILE A 57 -0.20 -23.77 10.87
C ILE A 57 -0.42 -22.51 10.02
N LYS A 58 0.08 -21.35 10.45
CA LYS A 58 -0.10 -20.07 9.76
C LYS A 58 0.68 -20.07 8.44
N PRO A 59 0.02 -19.95 7.27
CA PRO A 59 0.73 -19.86 6.01
C PRO A 59 1.60 -18.61 5.95
N ALA A 60 2.83 -18.72 5.45
CA ALA A 60 3.71 -17.58 5.25
C ALA A 60 3.17 -16.56 4.23
N SER A 61 2.21 -16.96 3.38
CA SER A 61 1.50 -16.11 2.43
C SER A 61 0.23 -15.46 3.01
N SER A 62 -0.05 -15.66 4.30
CA SER A 62 -1.23 -15.07 4.94
C SER A 62 -1.08 -13.57 5.11
N HIS A 63 -2.20 -12.85 5.08
CA HIS A 63 -2.22 -11.40 5.24
C HIS A 63 -1.53 -10.96 6.53
N SER A 64 -1.79 -11.63 7.67
CA SER A 64 -1.13 -11.30 8.94
C SER A 64 0.38 -11.53 8.88
N ALA A 65 0.86 -12.65 8.32
CA ALA A 65 2.29 -12.95 8.25
C ALA A 65 3.07 -11.93 7.41
N LEU A 66 2.48 -11.40 6.33
CA LEU A 66 3.12 -10.43 5.44
C LEU A 66 3.00 -8.98 5.92
N THR A 67 2.02 -8.68 6.77
CA THR A 67 1.80 -7.35 7.34
C THR A 67 2.37 -7.17 8.75
N THR A 68 2.83 -8.23 9.40
CA THR A 68 3.62 -8.14 10.63
C THR A 68 5.08 -7.84 10.27
N LEU A 69 5.56 -6.67 10.70
CA LEU A 69 6.92 -6.22 10.52
C LEU A 69 7.66 -6.22 11.85
N GLU A 70 8.91 -6.65 11.85
CA GLU A 70 9.80 -6.60 13.00
C GLU A 70 11.13 -5.97 12.61
N GLU A 71 11.65 -5.09 13.47
CA GLU A 71 12.96 -4.46 13.36
C GLU A 71 13.61 -4.45 14.74
N ASP A 72 14.86 -4.93 14.84
CA ASP A 72 15.60 -5.09 16.10
C ASP A 72 14.83 -5.82 17.21
N GLY A 73 14.05 -6.84 16.83
CA GLY A 73 13.23 -7.63 17.75
C GLY A 73 12.00 -6.89 18.30
N LYS A 74 11.62 -5.76 17.69
CA LYS A 74 10.41 -5.00 18.03
C LYS A 74 9.48 -4.93 16.84
N GLU A 75 8.21 -5.17 17.09
CA GLU A 75 7.18 -5.06 16.06
C GLU A 75 6.99 -3.58 15.65
N ILE A 76 7.07 -3.33 14.34
CA ILE A 76 6.75 -2.03 13.76
C ILE A 76 5.25 -2.00 13.48
N LYS A 77 4.55 -1.06 14.11
CA LYS A 77 3.09 -0.93 14.01
C LYS A 77 2.71 0.26 13.14
N ILE A 78 1.52 0.17 12.57
CA ILE A 78 0.79 1.29 11.96
C ILE A 78 -0.60 1.37 12.62
N LEU A 79 -1.24 2.52 12.53
CA LEU A 79 -2.65 2.65 12.92
C LEU A 79 -3.52 2.50 11.68
N ARG A 80 -4.47 1.56 11.71
CA ARG A 80 -5.42 1.33 10.62
C ARG A 80 -6.83 1.66 11.08
N ASP A 81 -7.63 2.23 10.19
CA ASP A 81 -9.05 2.50 10.43
C ASP A 81 -9.89 2.06 9.24
N ASN A 82 -9.71 0.79 8.86
CA ASN A 82 -10.34 0.22 7.67
C ASN A 82 -11.86 0.19 7.82
N MET A 83 -12.57 0.73 6.81
CA MET A 83 -14.04 0.78 6.81
C MET A 83 -14.61 0.00 5.63
N PRO A 84 -15.68 -0.81 5.84
CA PRO A 84 -16.38 -1.45 4.73
C PRO A 84 -17.20 -0.42 3.96
N PHE A 85 -17.32 -0.61 2.64
CA PHE A 85 -18.24 0.13 1.79
C PHE A 85 -18.88 -0.82 0.77
N GLY A 86 -20.01 -0.43 0.19
CA GLY A 86 -20.61 -1.22 -0.88
C GLY A 86 -21.82 -0.58 -1.53
N ARG A 87 -22.16 -1.11 -2.71
CA ARG A 87 -23.37 -0.79 -3.47
C ARG A 87 -24.01 -2.11 -3.88
N ALA A 88 -24.88 -2.65 -3.04
CA ALA A 88 -25.48 -3.97 -3.24
C ALA A 88 -26.15 -4.13 -4.61
N GLY A 89 -26.85 -3.10 -5.10
CA GLY A 89 -27.49 -3.11 -6.42
C GLY A 89 -26.53 -3.15 -7.62
N MET A 90 -25.24 -2.91 -7.41
CA MET A 90 -24.18 -2.97 -8.42
C MET A 90 -23.21 -4.13 -8.17
N GLY A 91 -23.45 -4.96 -7.14
CA GLY A 91 -22.54 -6.03 -6.76
C GLY A 91 -21.18 -5.55 -6.23
N GLU A 92 -21.04 -4.28 -5.85
CA GLU A 92 -19.79 -3.73 -5.33
C GLU A 92 -19.73 -3.92 -3.81
N PHE A 93 -18.74 -4.67 -3.35
CA PHE A 93 -18.39 -4.82 -1.93
C PHE A 93 -16.91 -4.54 -1.80
N GLY A 94 -16.51 -3.78 -0.78
CA GLY A 94 -15.13 -3.34 -0.68
C GLY A 94 -14.73 -2.90 0.70
N THR A 95 -13.43 -2.71 0.85
CA THR A 95 -12.81 -2.13 2.04
C THR A 95 -12.05 -0.89 1.63
N TYR A 96 -12.29 0.21 2.34
CA TYR A 96 -11.45 1.39 2.24
C TYR A 96 -10.33 1.24 3.28
N PHE A 97 -9.13 0.92 2.81
CA PHE A 97 -7.95 0.89 3.66
C PHE A 97 -7.48 2.32 3.91
N ILE A 98 -7.18 2.61 5.18
CA ILE A 98 -6.51 3.82 5.61
C ILE A 98 -5.50 3.46 6.70
N GLY A 99 -4.24 3.79 6.47
CA GLY A 99 -3.13 3.49 7.37
C GLY A 99 -2.34 4.75 7.69
N TYR A 100 -2.14 5.02 8.98
CA TYR A 100 -1.32 6.12 9.49
C TYR A 100 -0.01 5.60 10.08
N ALA A 101 1.07 6.31 9.80
CA ALA A 101 2.40 6.03 10.33
C ALA A 101 3.23 7.31 10.44
N ARG A 102 4.21 7.34 11.35
CA ARG A 102 5.15 8.47 11.48
C ARG A 102 6.14 8.56 10.31
N SER A 103 6.24 7.52 9.51
CA SER A 103 7.05 7.44 8.28
C SER A 103 6.30 6.55 7.29
N PRO A 104 6.42 6.76 5.97
CA PRO A 104 5.79 5.89 4.98
C PRO A 104 6.42 4.48 4.93
N ALA A 105 7.68 4.33 5.36
CA ALA A 105 8.46 3.12 5.16
C ALA A 105 7.80 1.82 5.66
N PRO A 106 7.16 1.77 6.85
CA PRO A 106 6.48 0.55 7.30
C PRO A 106 5.30 0.17 6.40
N ILE A 107 4.52 1.15 5.93
CA ILE A 107 3.37 0.87 5.05
C ILE A 107 3.87 0.39 3.68
N GLU A 108 4.91 1.01 3.13
CA GLU A 108 5.52 0.59 1.88
C GLU A 108 6.09 -0.83 1.97
N GLN A 109 6.76 -1.17 3.07
CA GLN A 109 7.26 -2.52 3.28
C GLN A 109 6.13 -3.56 3.40
N MET A 110 5.02 -3.23 4.08
CA MET A 110 3.84 -4.09 4.11
C MET A 110 3.26 -4.29 2.70
N LEU A 111 3.17 -3.23 1.91
CA LEU A 111 2.70 -3.30 0.52
C LEU A 111 3.64 -4.13 -0.36
N GLU A 112 4.95 -3.97 -0.23
CA GLU A 112 5.92 -4.79 -0.96
C GLU A 112 5.76 -6.28 -0.61
N ASN A 113 5.68 -6.60 0.69
CA ASN A 113 5.43 -7.97 1.14
C ASN A 113 4.11 -8.52 0.58
N MET A 114 3.06 -7.69 0.54
CA MET A 114 1.75 -8.11 0.04
C MET A 114 1.74 -8.34 -1.48
N PHE A 115 2.27 -7.41 -2.28
CA PHE A 115 2.14 -7.42 -3.73
C PHE A 115 3.28 -8.17 -4.45
N VAL A 116 4.50 -8.10 -3.94
CA VAL A 116 5.67 -8.80 -4.50
C VAL A 116 5.87 -10.17 -3.83
N GLY A 117 5.60 -10.24 -2.54
CA GLY A 117 5.77 -11.45 -1.73
C GLY A 117 7.09 -11.50 -0.97
N ARG A 118 7.07 -12.23 0.16
CA ARG A 118 8.25 -12.50 0.97
C ARG A 118 8.37 -14.01 1.27
N PRO A 119 9.34 -14.73 0.67
CA PRO A 119 10.23 -14.30 -0.42
C PRO A 119 9.46 -13.97 -1.71
N VAL A 120 10.12 -13.36 -2.69
CA VAL A 120 9.48 -12.94 -3.96
C VAL A 120 8.64 -14.09 -4.56
N GLY A 121 7.39 -13.78 -4.90
CA GLY A 121 6.40 -14.74 -5.39
C GLY A 121 5.49 -15.33 -4.30
N ASN A 122 5.86 -15.22 -3.02
CA ASN A 122 5.03 -15.58 -1.88
C ASN A 122 4.18 -14.38 -1.42
N TYR A 123 3.32 -13.90 -2.32
CA TYR A 123 2.48 -12.72 -2.15
C TYR A 123 1.28 -12.99 -1.23
N ASP A 124 0.59 -11.93 -0.83
CA ASP A 124 -0.58 -12.01 0.04
C ASP A 124 -1.80 -12.58 -0.69
N ARG A 125 -2.28 -13.73 -0.23
CA ARG A 125 -3.43 -14.44 -0.81
C ARG A 125 -4.74 -13.66 -0.69
N LEU A 126 -4.82 -12.65 0.18
CA LEU A 126 -5.99 -11.79 0.22
C LEU A 126 -6.20 -11.02 -1.08
N LEU A 127 -5.11 -10.73 -1.82
CA LEU A 127 -5.16 -10.03 -3.11
C LEU A 127 -5.79 -10.87 -4.23
N ASP A 128 -5.89 -12.19 -4.07
CA ASP A 128 -6.64 -13.05 -4.99
C ASP A 128 -8.15 -12.73 -4.97
N TYR A 129 -8.63 -12.11 -3.88
CA TYR A 129 -10.05 -11.77 -3.66
C TYR A 129 -10.30 -10.27 -3.53
N SER A 130 -9.23 -9.46 -3.45
CA SER A 130 -9.29 -8.03 -3.17
C SER A 130 -8.45 -7.25 -4.17
N ARG A 131 -9.07 -6.40 -4.99
CA ARG A 131 -8.38 -5.57 -5.97
C ARG A 131 -8.30 -4.11 -5.54
N ALA A 132 -7.10 -3.59 -5.39
CA ALA A 132 -6.88 -2.15 -5.22
C ALA A 132 -7.27 -1.40 -6.51
N VAL A 133 -8.17 -0.42 -6.41
CA VAL A 133 -8.58 0.45 -7.52
C VAL A 133 -8.07 1.89 -7.37
N THR A 134 -7.54 2.23 -6.20
CA THR A 134 -6.83 3.48 -5.93
C THR A 134 -5.62 3.20 -5.04
N GLY A 135 -4.66 4.12 -5.04
CA GLY A 135 -3.56 4.17 -4.08
C GLY A 135 -3.05 5.60 -4.00
N SER A 136 -2.99 6.16 -2.80
CA SER A 136 -2.53 7.53 -2.58
C SER A 136 -1.87 7.67 -1.22
N LEU A 137 -0.73 8.34 -1.18
CA LEU A 137 0.00 8.70 0.02
C LEU A 137 -0.14 10.22 0.22
N PHE A 138 -0.48 10.63 1.44
CA PHE A 138 -0.58 12.03 1.82
C PHE A 138 0.23 12.28 3.08
N PHE A 139 0.75 13.51 3.19
CA PHE A 139 1.23 14.04 4.44
C PHE A 139 0.07 14.70 5.19
N VAL A 140 -0.04 14.43 6.49
CA VAL A 140 -1.00 15.03 7.41
C VAL A 140 -0.22 15.97 8.33
N PRO A 141 -0.28 17.29 8.10
CA PRO A 141 0.42 18.26 8.95
C PRO A 141 -0.16 18.28 10.37
N SER A 142 0.64 18.78 11.32
CA SER A 142 0.10 19.18 12.63
C SER A 142 -0.95 20.28 12.45
N ALA A 143 -1.82 20.47 13.44
CA ALA A 143 -2.83 21.51 13.39
C ALA A 143 -2.20 22.90 13.20
N ASP A 144 -1.13 23.20 13.94
CA ASP A 144 -0.40 24.46 13.86
C ASP A 144 0.19 24.69 12.46
N LEU A 145 0.81 23.65 11.87
CA LEU A 145 1.36 23.74 10.50
C LEU A 145 0.25 23.93 9.45
N LEU A 146 -0.90 23.27 9.63
CA LEU A 146 -2.03 23.46 8.72
C LEU A 146 -2.56 24.89 8.77
N GLU A 147 -2.67 25.48 9.97
CA GLU A 147 -3.07 26.88 10.15
C GLU A 147 -2.08 27.84 9.50
N GLU A 148 -0.77 27.59 9.68
CA GLU A 148 0.27 28.38 9.03
C GLU A 148 0.15 28.31 7.49
N LEU A 149 0.01 27.10 6.92
CA LEU A 149 -0.14 26.90 5.48
C LEU A 149 -1.38 27.61 4.92
N ALA A 150 -2.49 27.62 5.67
CA ALA A 150 -3.72 28.32 5.28
C ALA A 150 -3.55 29.84 5.28
N SER A 151 -2.65 30.38 6.11
CA SER A 151 -2.35 31.80 6.21
C SER A 151 -1.29 32.29 5.21
N ARG A 152 -0.56 31.37 4.56
CA ARG A 152 0.48 31.74 3.57
C ARG A 152 -0.18 32.38 2.34
N PRO A 153 0.27 33.57 1.91
CA PRO A 153 -0.19 34.13 0.65
C PRO A 153 0.19 33.17 -0.49
N ALA A 154 -0.74 32.94 -1.42
CA ALA A 154 -0.50 32.06 -2.56
C ALA A 154 0.74 32.55 -3.32
N VAL A 155 1.84 31.81 -3.19
CA VAL A 155 3.00 32.01 -4.05
C VAL A 155 2.58 31.47 -5.41
N ALA A 156 2.48 32.34 -6.41
CA ALA A 156 2.25 31.92 -7.79
C ALA A 156 3.28 30.83 -8.12
N ALA A 157 2.81 29.61 -8.39
CA ALA A 157 3.68 28.50 -8.73
C ALA A 157 4.53 28.87 -9.94
N VAL A 158 5.80 29.22 -9.73
CA VAL A 158 6.76 29.33 -10.81
C VAL A 158 7.11 27.89 -11.17
N ALA A 159 6.44 27.34 -12.17
CA ALA A 159 6.88 26.15 -12.85
C ALA A 159 8.27 26.43 -13.44
N GLN A 160 9.32 26.04 -12.75
CA GLN A 160 10.65 25.86 -13.36
C GLN A 160 10.58 24.53 -14.11
N ASP A 161 10.03 24.59 -15.33
CA ASP A 161 10.24 23.57 -16.35
C ASP A 161 11.71 23.63 -16.78
N SER A 162 12.59 22.92 -16.08
CA SER A 162 13.90 22.57 -16.65
C SER A 162 13.66 21.42 -17.63
N GLY A 163 13.18 21.77 -18.82
CA GLY A 163 13.00 20.86 -19.94
C GLY A 163 14.32 20.22 -20.34
N ALA A 164 14.63 19.07 -19.74
CA ALA A 164 15.54 18.09 -20.31
C ALA A 164 14.67 17.09 -21.08
N PRO A 165 14.75 17.02 -22.43
CA PRO A 165 13.94 16.09 -23.17
C PRO A 165 14.43 14.67 -22.86
N LEU A 166 13.51 13.82 -22.39
CA LEU A 166 13.71 12.38 -22.35
C LEU A 166 13.81 11.91 -23.80
N ALA A 167 15.03 11.66 -24.28
CA ALA A 167 15.27 11.20 -25.64
C ALA A 167 14.52 9.88 -25.88
N ALA A 168 13.46 9.95 -26.67
CA ALA A 168 12.80 8.79 -27.22
C ALA A 168 13.77 8.11 -28.20
N ALA A 169 14.27 6.93 -27.82
CA ALA A 169 14.95 6.04 -28.75
C ALA A 169 13.90 5.43 -29.70
N ALA A 170 13.48 6.20 -30.70
CA ALA A 170 12.82 5.70 -31.88
C ALA A 170 13.91 5.14 -32.81
N GLY A 171 14.07 3.82 -32.81
CA GLY A 171 14.83 3.13 -33.86
C GLY A 171 14.04 3.19 -35.15
N ASP A 172 14.52 4.00 -36.10
CA ASP A 172 13.92 4.11 -37.43
C ASP A 172 14.35 2.94 -38.33
N PRO A 173 13.47 2.44 -39.21
CA PRO A 173 13.72 1.30 -40.07
C PRO A 173 14.37 1.71 -41.41
N LEU A 174 15.12 0.77 -41.98
CA LEU A 174 15.42 0.61 -43.41
C LEU A 174 16.27 1.70 -44.09
N SER A 175 17.52 1.33 -44.40
CA SER A 175 18.03 1.57 -45.76
C SER A 175 18.79 0.36 -46.26
N ALA A 176 18.44 -0.06 -47.47
CA ALA A 176 18.77 -1.32 -48.09
C ALA A 176 19.97 -1.20 -49.04
N SER A 177 20.50 -2.40 -49.39
CA SER A 177 21.22 -2.74 -50.64
C SER A 177 22.74 -2.52 -50.63
N ALA A 178 23.60 -3.43 -51.10
CA ALA A 178 23.51 -4.80 -51.62
C ALA A 178 24.97 -5.37 -51.75
N PRO A 179 25.31 -6.36 -52.59
CA PRO A 179 25.81 -7.69 -52.16
C PRO A 179 27.26 -7.98 -52.60
N VAL A 180 27.94 -8.97 -52.02
CA VAL A 180 28.96 -9.77 -52.73
C VAL A 180 28.99 -11.21 -52.21
N GLN A 181 28.97 -12.12 -53.18
CA GLN A 181 29.03 -13.58 -53.09
C GLN A 181 30.39 -14.11 -52.60
N SER A 182 30.38 -15.24 -51.89
CA SER A 182 30.99 -16.51 -52.33
C SER A 182 30.54 -17.64 -51.40
#